data_AF-A0A2S9JXC6-F1
#
_entry.id   AF-A0A2S9JXC6-F1
#
_cell.length_a   1.000
_cell.length_b   1.000
_cell.length_c   1.000
_cell.angle_alpha   90.00
_cell.angle_beta   90.00
_cell.angle_gamma   90.00
#
_symmetry.space_group_name_H-M   'P 1'
#
loop_
_entity.id
_entity.type
_entity.pdbx_description
1 polymer ?
#
loop_
_entity_poly.entity_id
_entity_poly.type
_entity_poly.pdbx_seq_one_letter_code
_entity_poly.pdbx_strand_id
1 'polypeptide(L)'
;MSDYLADVRHYDAGADEAIVAKIVKHLGIALRNRDSSLVSCSDPEELARVRTSWVGKKLGVTDAAKADAAIHAVCEKMKDHRSKGRVTFYYLTAKELGLLGSL
;
A
#
# COMPACT_ATOMS: atom_id res chain seq x y z
N MET A 1 -11.06 -8.57 13.86
CA MET A 1 -11.00 -8.57 12.39
C MET A 1 -10.58 -7.16 12.00
N SER A 2 -9.44 -6.98 11.33
CA SER A 2 -9.03 -5.65 10.88
C SER A 2 -10.02 -5.14 9.84
N ASP A 3 -10.64 -3.99 10.08
CA ASP A 3 -11.53 -3.34 9.12
C ASP A 3 -10.71 -2.52 8.12
N TYR A 4 -10.08 -3.23 7.18
CA TYR A 4 -9.23 -2.62 6.17
C TYR A 4 -9.96 -1.62 5.28
N LEU A 5 -11.26 -1.83 5.06
CA LEU A 5 -12.06 -0.93 4.24
C LEU A 5 -12.28 0.40 4.96
N ALA A 6 -12.57 0.38 6.27
CA ALA A 6 -12.66 1.59 7.07
C ALA A 6 -11.32 2.36 7.09
N ASP A 7 -10.20 1.66 7.29
CA ASP A 7 -8.87 2.28 7.28
C ASP A 7 -8.55 2.92 5.92
N VAL A 8 -8.90 2.27 4.82
CA VAL A 8 -8.75 2.84 3.47
C VAL A 8 -9.67 4.04 3.28
N ARG A 9 -10.94 3.93 3.69
CA ARG A 9 -11.94 4.99 3.55
C ARG A 9 -11.65 6.24 4.35
N HIS A 10 -10.84 6.13 5.41
CA HIS A 10 -10.29 7.29 6.11
C HIS A 10 -9.48 8.20 5.16
N TYR A 11 -8.75 7.63 4.20
CA TYR A 11 -7.93 8.36 3.23
C TYR A 11 -8.59 8.55 1.86
N ASP A 12 -9.61 7.75 1.57
CA ASP A 12 -10.34 7.74 0.32
C ASP A 12 -11.78 7.26 0.52
N ALA A 13 -12.69 8.17 0.86
CA ALA A 13 -14.08 7.84 1.19
C ALA A 13 -14.81 7.06 0.08
N GLY A 14 -14.41 7.24 -1.19
CA GLY A 14 -14.97 6.54 -2.35
C GLY A 14 -14.33 5.18 -2.66
N ALA A 15 -13.47 4.65 -1.77
CA ALA A 15 -12.76 3.41 -2.03
C ALA A 15 -13.72 2.23 -2.25
N ASP A 16 -13.46 1.51 -3.35
CA ASP A 16 -14.17 0.31 -3.75
C ASP A 16 -13.70 -0.89 -2.92
N GLU A 17 -14.66 -1.52 -2.24
CA GLU A 17 -14.45 -2.72 -1.44
C GLU A 17 -13.85 -3.87 -2.25
N ALA A 18 -14.22 -4.04 -3.52
CA ALA A 18 -13.67 -5.08 -4.38
C ALA A 18 -12.17 -4.89 -4.61
N ILE A 19 -11.71 -3.64 -4.73
CA ILE A 19 -10.29 -3.32 -4.89
C ILE A 19 -9.52 -3.60 -3.60
N VAL A 20 -10.07 -3.18 -2.45
CA VAL A 20 -9.48 -3.48 -1.14
C VAL A 20 -9.39 -5.00 -0.92
N ALA A 21 -10.44 -5.76 -1.25
CA ALA A 21 -10.47 -7.22 -1.14
C ALA A 21 -9.40 -7.90 -2.02
N LYS A 22 -9.15 -7.40 -3.23
CA LYS A 22 -8.06 -7.89 -4.10
C LYS A 22 -6.68 -7.69 -3.46
N ILE A 23 -6.45 -6.55 -2.81
CA ILE A 23 -5.19 -6.26 -2.09
C ILE A 23 -5.05 -7.18 -0.87
N VAL A 24 -6.12 -7.36 -0.09
CA VAL A 24 -6.14 -8.29 1.06
C VAL A 24 -5.81 -9.71 0.61
N LYS A 25 -6.44 -10.18 -0.48
CA LYS A 25 -6.17 -11.49 -1.07
C LYS A 25 -4.71 -11.62 -1.53
N HIS A 26 -4.14 -10.57 -2.12
CA HIS A 26 -2.73 -10.55 -2.54
C HIS A 26 -1.78 -10.67 -1.34
N LEU A 27 -2.05 -9.94 -0.25
CA LEU A 27 -1.18 -9.94 0.93
C LEU A 27 -1.27 -11.24 1.74
N GLY A 28 -2.44 -11.88 1.80
CA GLY A 28 -2.62 -13.23 2.30
C GLY A 28 -1.95 -13.47 3.68
N ILE A 29 -0.97 -14.37 3.72
CA ILE A 29 -0.26 -14.78 4.94
C ILE A 29 0.47 -13.60 5.62
N ALA A 30 0.91 -12.59 4.85
CA ALA A 30 1.58 -11.42 5.41
C ALA A 30 0.68 -10.62 6.38
N LEU A 31 -0.64 -10.76 6.28
CA LEU A 31 -1.58 -10.11 7.20
C LEU A 31 -1.75 -10.84 8.54
N ARG A 32 -1.23 -12.06 8.68
CA ARG A 32 -1.35 -12.85 9.92
C ARG A 32 -0.31 -12.47 10.98
N ASN A 33 0.79 -11.83 10.58
CA ASN A 33 1.81 -11.32 11.48
C ASN A 33 1.72 -9.79 11.52
N ARG A 34 1.79 -9.23 12.74
CA ARG A 34 1.66 -7.80 13.00
C ARG A 34 2.67 -6.97 12.21
N ASP A 35 3.95 -7.33 12.26
CA ASP A 35 5.02 -6.56 11.64
C ASP A 35 4.89 -6.58 10.11
N SER A 36 4.58 -7.74 9.54
CA SER A 36 4.35 -7.84 8.08
C SER A 36 3.02 -7.23 7.64
N SER A 37 2.07 -6.96 8.56
CA SER A 37 0.84 -6.22 8.24
C SER A 37 1.03 -4.70 8.22
N LEU A 38 2.22 -4.21 8.59
CA LEU A 38 2.56 -2.79 8.61
C LEU A 38 3.67 -2.46 7.59
N VAL A 39 3.82 -1.19 7.26
CA VAL A 39 4.91 -0.63 6.45
C VAL A 39 5.66 0.41 7.27
N SER A 40 6.98 0.28 7.36
CA SER A 40 7.85 1.24 8.02
C SER A 40 8.43 2.21 6.99
N CYS A 41 7.96 3.46 7.01
CA CYS A 41 8.46 4.50 6.09
C CYS A 41 9.85 5.02 6.43
N SER A 42 10.38 4.71 7.60
CA SER A 42 11.74 5.04 8.01
C SER A 42 12.74 3.91 7.72
N ASP A 43 12.27 2.75 7.25
CA ASP A 43 13.12 1.62 6.90
C ASP A 43 13.33 1.60 5.37
N PRO A 44 14.52 1.94 4.87
CA PRO A 44 14.79 1.96 3.43
C PRO A 44 14.72 0.58 2.78
N GLU A 45 15.01 -0.50 3.52
CA GLU A 45 14.88 -1.86 2.98
C GLU A 45 13.41 -2.25 2.81
N GLU A 46 12.56 -1.82 3.74
CA GLU A 46 11.11 -1.99 3.62
C GLU A 46 10.58 -1.26 2.40
N LEU A 47 10.97 0.00 2.19
CA LEU A 47 10.56 0.75 1.00
C LEU A 47 11.07 0.11 -0.29
N ALA A 48 12.31 -0.40 -0.30
CA ALA A 48 12.85 -1.14 -1.44
C ALA A 48 12.06 -2.44 -1.76
N ARG A 49 11.61 -3.16 -0.72
CA ARG A 49 10.73 -4.35 -0.90
C ARG A 49 9.38 -3.96 -1.48
N VAL A 50 8.76 -2.87 -1.00
CA VAL A 50 7.51 -2.34 -1.57
C VAL A 50 7.71 -1.92 -3.03
N ARG A 51 8.78 -1.18 -3.33
CA ARG A 51 9.11 -0.77 -4.71
C ARG A 51 9.26 -1.95 -5.64
N THR A 52 10.05 -2.96 -5.26
CA THR A 52 10.35 -4.09 -6.14
C THR A 52 9.18 -5.06 -6.29
N SER A 53 8.51 -5.39 -5.18
CA SER A 53 7.50 -6.46 -5.18
C SER A 53 6.11 -5.93 -5.49
N TRP A 54 5.66 -4.87 -4.82
CA TRP A 54 4.34 -4.31 -5.05
C TRP A 54 4.34 -3.45 -6.31
N VAL A 55 5.15 -2.39 -6.35
CA VAL A 55 5.10 -1.41 -7.45
C VAL A 55 5.69 -1.99 -8.75
N GLY A 56 6.84 -2.66 -8.67
CA GLY A 56 7.51 -3.25 -9.82
C GLY A 56 6.80 -4.50 -10.35
N LYS A 57 6.75 -5.58 -9.56
CA LYS A 57 6.21 -6.85 -10.03
C LYS A 57 4.68 -6.88 -10.15
N LYS A 58 3.95 -6.35 -9.16
CA LYS A 58 2.48 -6.47 -9.13
C LYS A 58 1.77 -5.34 -9.89
N LEU A 59 2.26 -4.10 -9.81
CA LEU A 59 1.70 -2.96 -10.56
C LEU A 59 2.39 -2.70 -11.91
N GLY A 60 3.54 -3.32 -12.18
CA GLY A 60 4.21 -3.22 -13.49
C GLY A 60 4.97 -1.91 -13.73
N VAL A 61 5.25 -1.12 -12.69
CA VAL A 61 5.98 0.15 -12.82
C VAL A 61 7.48 -0.10 -12.72
N THR A 62 8.18 0.01 -13.85
CA THR A 62 9.64 -0.20 -13.94
C THR A 62 10.46 1.07 -13.73
N ASP A 63 9.85 2.24 -13.83
CA ASP A 63 10.48 3.52 -13.53
C ASP A 63 10.68 3.66 -12.02
N ALA A 64 11.94 3.56 -11.58
CA ALA A 64 12.31 3.62 -10.17
C ALA A 64 12.00 4.99 -9.55
N ALA A 65 12.24 6.10 -10.28
CA ALA A 65 12.00 7.43 -9.75
C ALA A 65 10.49 7.67 -9.54
N LYS A 66 9.65 7.23 -10.50
CA LYS A 66 8.20 7.27 -10.35
C LYS A 66 7.71 6.40 -9.19
N ALA A 67 8.28 5.21 -9.04
CA ALA A 67 7.91 4.31 -7.96
C ALA A 67 8.28 4.87 -6.58
N ASP A 68 9.49 5.39 -6.42
CA ASP A 68 9.97 6.01 -5.19
C ASP A 68 9.15 7.26 -4.84
N ALA A 69 8.86 8.12 -5.82
CA ALA A 69 8.02 9.30 -5.61
C ALA A 69 6.62 8.94 -5.08
N ALA A 70 5.97 7.93 -5.65
CA ALA A 70 4.66 7.48 -5.19
C ALA A 70 4.71 6.87 -3.77
N ILE A 71 5.74 6.07 -3.47
CA ILE A 71 5.94 5.49 -2.14
C ILE A 71 6.16 6.59 -1.09
N HIS A 72 7.02 7.57 -1.38
CA HIS A 72 7.29 8.69 -0.48
C HIS A 72 6.05 9.58 -0.28
N ALA A 73 5.28 9.85 -1.33
CA ALA A 73 4.03 10.60 -1.22
C ALA A 73 3.03 9.92 -0.27
N VAL A 74 2.92 8.58 -0.33
CA VAL A 74 2.06 7.82 0.60
C VAL A 74 2.62 7.81 2.01
N CYS A 75 3.95 7.72 2.18
CA CYS A 75 4.58 7.84 3.49
C CYS A 75 4.26 9.17 4.17
N GLU A 76 4.34 10.28 3.43
CA GLU A 76 3.94 11.61 3.89
C GLU A 76 2.44 11.69 4.19
N LYS A 77 1.60 11.15 3.32
CA LYS A 77 0.14 11.13 3.51
C LYS A 77 -0.27 10.40 4.79
N MET A 78 0.46 9.36 5.19
CA MET A 78 0.18 8.57 6.39
C MET A 78 1.08 8.95 7.58
N LYS A 79 1.79 10.09 7.54
CA LYS A 79 2.79 10.45 8.56
C LYS A 79 2.22 10.57 9.98
N ASP A 80 1.00 11.08 10.09
CA ASP A 80 0.33 11.31 11.38
C ASP A 80 -0.12 9.99 12.05
N HIS A 81 -0.15 8.90 11.28
CA HIS A 81 -0.48 7.57 11.80
C HIS A 81 0.81 6.84 12.21
N ARG A 82 0.86 6.49 13.51
CA ARG A 82 1.97 5.74 14.13
C ARG A 82 2.23 4.40 13.44
N SER A 83 1.17 3.72 13.01
CA SER A 83 1.23 2.46 12.27
C SER A 83 0.59 2.62 10.90
N LYS A 84 1.33 2.26 9.85
CA LYS A 84 0.84 2.35 8.46
C LYS A 84 0.45 0.95 8.00
N GLY A 85 -0.85 0.66 8.02
CA GLY A 85 -1.39 -0.63 7.60
C GLY A 85 -1.03 -0.93 6.14
N ARG A 86 -0.48 -2.11 5.87
CA ARG A 86 0.05 -2.48 4.54
C ARG A 86 -1.04 -2.49 3.47
N VAL A 87 -2.28 -2.89 3.80
CA VAL A 87 -3.42 -2.82 2.87
C VAL A 87 -3.69 -1.38 2.44
N THR A 88 -3.82 -0.47 3.39
CA THR A 88 -4.03 0.97 3.12
C THR A 88 -2.87 1.57 2.37
N PHE A 89 -1.64 1.24 2.74
CA PHE A 89 -0.44 1.69 2.05
C PHE A 89 -0.47 1.25 0.57
N TYR A 90 -0.74 -0.03 0.31
CA TYR A 90 -0.75 -0.59 -1.04
C TYR A 90 -1.86 0.01 -1.91
N TYR A 91 -3.04 0.22 -1.32
CA TYR A 91 -4.15 0.91 -1.98
C TYR A 91 -3.75 2.33 -2.38
N LEU A 92 -3.22 3.11 -1.45
CA LEU A 92 -2.84 4.50 -1.71
C LEU A 92 -1.70 4.59 -2.73
N THR A 93 -0.73 3.69 -2.71
CA THR A 93 0.34 3.65 -3.72
C THR A 93 -0.21 3.32 -5.10
N ALA A 94 -1.13 2.36 -5.21
CA ALA A 94 -1.78 2.04 -6.49
C ALA A 94 -2.65 3.21 -6.98
N LYS A 95 -3.32 3.93 -6.07
CA LYS A 95 -4.08 5.15 -6.39
C LYS A 95 -3.19 6.26 -6.91
N GLU A 96 -2.08 6.54 -6.22
CA GLU A 96 -1.11 7.59 -6.61
C GLU A 96 -0.55 7.33 -8.02
N LEU A 97 -0.37 6.07 -8.39
CA LEU A 97 0.10 5.66 -9.71
C LEU A 97 -1.01 5.60 -10.79
N GLY A 98 -2.28 5.75 -10.41
CA GLY A 98 -3.43 5.61 -11.32
C GLY A 98 -3.72 4.15 -11.73
N LEU A 99 -3.32 3.18 -10.92
CA LEU A 99 -3.31 1.74 -11.24
C LEU A 99 -4.32 0.92 -10.43
N LEU A 100 -5.29 1.55 -9.78
CA LEU A 100 -6.36 0.82 -9.09
C LEU A 100 -7.16 -0.10 -10.04
N GLY A 101 -7.34 0.32 -11.29
CA GLY A 101 -8.06 -0.44 -12.32
C GLY A 101 -7.30 -1.68 -12.83
N SER A 102 -5.99 -1.79 -12.59
CA SER A 102 -5.19 -2.95 -13.00
C SER A 102 -5.10 -4.06 -11.95
N LEU A 103 -5.75 -3.88 -10.79
CA LEU A 103 -5.70 -4.82 -9.66
C LEU A 103 -6.63 -6.02 -9.83
#